data_AF-A0A6G3DIZ6-F1
#
_entry.id   AF-A0A6G3DIZ6-F1
#
_cell.length_a   1.000
_cell.length_b   1.000
_cell.length_c   1.000
_cell.angle_alpha   90.00
_cell.angle_beta   90.00
_cell.angle_gamma   90.00
#
_symmetry.space_group_name_H-M   'P 1'
#
loop_
_entity.id
_entity.type
_entity.pdbx_description
1 polymer ?
#
loop_
_entity_poly.entity_id
_entity_poly.type
_entity_poly.pdbx_seq_one_letter_code
_entity_poly.pdbx_strand_id
1 'polypeptide(L)'
;AGPAAELLRAEAPAAAAELSAVEYASMALITLAYRRADAAALPEGSGFLVPPVDGHTIKASTFASRKWGWIADEDPDLVVLRASVGRYGDTEVLGRDDAGLVAVSRHDLAEATGLTAEPVATRVTRWRDGLPQYPVGHHARVARVREHVAKLPGLAVCGAAYDGVGIPASIASAYAAVDQLRGDLGGVEELTAHPVQSLHGGAGE
;
A
#
# COMPACT_ATOMS: atom_id res chain seq x y z
N ALA A 1 5.97 11.36 2.66
CA ALA A 1 5.70 12.73 2.20
C ALA A 1 7.00 13.54 2.16
N GLY A 2 8.17 12.89 2.27
CA GLY A 2 9.48 13.54 2.24
C GLY A 2 9.71 14.46 1.04
N PRO A 3 9.43 14.03 -0.21
CA PRO A 3 9.61 14.91 -1.37
C PRO A 3 8.76 16.19 -1.30
N ALA A 4 7.49 16.08 -0.87
CA ALA A 4 6.62 17.25 -0.71
C ALA A 4 7.11 18.16 0.43
N ALA A 5 7.56 17.59 1.55
CA ALA A 5 8.16 18.36 2.64
C ALA A 5 9.41 19.11 2.19
N GLU A 6 10.26 18.50 1.37
CA GLU A 6 11.46 19.12 0.82
C GLU A 6 11.12 20.35 -0.02
N LEU A 7 10.16 20.21 -0.94
CA LEU A 7 9.72 21.30 -1.82
C LEU A 7 9.09 22.46 -1.03
N LEU A 8 8.41 22.17 0.09
CA LEU A 8 7.74 23.18 0.91
C LEU A 8 8.66 23.82 1.96
N ARG A 9 9.90 23.34 2.13
CA ARG A 9 10.77 23.76 3.23
C ARG A 9 10.99 25.28 3.28
N ALA A 10 11.17 25.91 2.12
CA ALA A 10 11.41 27.35 2.04
C ALA A 10 10.12 28.17 2.20
N GLU A 11 9.06 27.79 1.51
CA GLU A 11 7.83 28.61 1.39
C GLU A 11 6.84 28.36 2.54
N ALA A 12 6.80 27.15 3.09
CA ALA A 12 5.90 26.74 4.18
C ALA A 12 6.63 25.81 5.16
N PRO A 13 7.62 26.30 5.92
CA PRO A 13 8.45 25.48 6.81
C PRO A 13 7.64 24.71 7.87
N ALA A 14 6.55 25.29 8.36
CA ALA A 14 5.66 24.63 9.31
C ALA A 14 4.88 23.45 8.66
N ALA A 15 4.43 23.60 7.40
CA ALA A 15 3.82 22.50 6.65
C ALA A 15 4.84 21.40 6.37
N ALA A 16 6.06 21.78 5.99
CA ALA A 16 7.16 20.84 5.74
C ALA A 16 7.52 20.01 6.98
N ALA A 17 7.55 20.64 8.17
CA ALA A 17 7.79 19.94 9.43
C ALA A 17 6.72 18.86 9.71
N GLU A 18 5.43 19.20 9.57
CA GLU A 18 4.33 18.25 9.75
C GLU A 18 4.38 17.09 8.75
N LEU A 19 4.67 17.37 7.47
CA LEU A 19 4.81 16.35 6.44
C LEU A 19 6.03 15.45 6.63
N SER A 20 7.14 16.00 7.16
CA SER A 20 8.35 15.23 7.44
C SER A 20 8.14 14.22 8.56
N ALA A 21 7.22 14.51 9.48
CA ALA A 21 6.87 13.61 10.58
C ALA A 21 5.96 12.45 10.13
N VAL A 22 5.45 12.44 8.90
CA VAL A 22 4.62 11.33 8.39
C VAL A 22 5.50 10.13 8.13
N GLU A 23 5.29 9.09 8.92
CA GLU A 23 6.03 7.83 8.84
C GLU A 23 5.49 6.96 7.70
N TYR A 24 6.36 6.12 7.13
CA TYR A 24 6.01 5.24 6.02
C TYR A 24 6.46 3.82 6.31
N ALA A 25 5.65 2.86 5.92
CA ALA A 25 6.04 1.47 5.86
C ALA A 25 6.72 1.17 4.52
N SER A 26 7.75 0.35 4.60
CA SER A 26 8.38 -0.30 3.44
C SER A 26 7.89 -1.74 3.32
N MET A 27 7.85 -2.27 2.10
CA MET A 27 7.45 -3.66 1.86
C MET A 27 8.09 -4.22 0.58
N ALA A 28 8.04 -5.53 0.42
CA ALA A 28 8.29 -6.18 -0.85
C ALA A 28 7.14 -7.13 -1.23
N LEU A 29 6.90 -7.23 -2.52
CA LEU A 29 6.00 -8.22 -3.12
C LEU A 29 6.83 -9.24 -3.86
N ILE A 30 6.59 -10.51 -3.56
CA ILE A 30 7.21 -11.67 -4.21
C ILE A 30 6.12 -12.33 -5.04
N THR A 31 6.19 -12.15 -6.34
CA THR A 31 5.31 -12.82 -7.30
C THR A 31 5.92 -14.17 -7.66
N LEU A 32 5.13 -15.24 -7.53
CA LEU A 32 5.52 -16.62 -7.77
C LEU A 32 4.54 -17.24 -8.76
N ALA A 33 5.07 -17.83 -9.83
CA ALA A 33 4.29 -18.58 -10.80
C ALA A 33 4.63 -20.07 -10.67
N TYR A 34 3.61 -20.91 -10.61
CA TYR A 34 3.73 -22.36 -10.53
C TYR A 34 3.00 -22.99 -11.71
N ARG A 35 3.44 -24.16 -12.17
CA ARG A 35 2.60 -24.99 -13.04
C ARG A 35 1.35 -25.38 -12.26
N ARG A 36 0.19 -25.30 -12.90
CA ARG A 36 -1.10 -25.61 -12.27
C ARG A 36 -1.14 -27.03 -11.72
N ALA A 37 -0.55 -27.99 -12.45
CA ALA A 37 -0.43 -29.38 -12.03
C ALA A 37 0.35 -29.55 -10.70
N ASP A 38 1.27 -28.64 -10.39
CA ASP A 38 2.11 -28.70 -9.18
C ASP A 38 1.52 -27.87 -8.02
N ALA A 39 0.42 -27.14 -8.27
CA ALA A 39 -0.15 -26.16 -7.34
C ALA A 39 -1.41 -26.67 -6.60
N ALA A 40 -1.68 -27.98 -6.67
CA ALA A 40 -2.89 -28.59 -6.09
C ALA A 40 -3.01 -28.44 -4.57
N ALA A 41 -1.89 -28.23 -3.86
CA ALA A 41 -1.87 -28.01 -2.43
C ALA A 41 -2.46 -26.65 -1.99
N LEU A 42 -2.58 -25.66 -2.90
CA LEU A 42 -3.09 -24.35 -2.54
C LEU A 42 -4.59 -24.43 -2.16
N PRO A 43 -4.99 -23.96 -0.97
CA PRO A 43 -6.37 -24.05 -0.48
C PRO A 43 -7.31 -23.19 -1.32
N GLU A 44 -8.59 -23.55 -1.41
CA GLU A 44 -9.60 -22.74 -2.09
C GLU A 44 -9.65 -21.29 -1.59
N GLY A 45 -10.06 -20.37 -2.46
CA GLY A 45 -10.20 -18.94 -2.14
C GLY A 45 -9.12 -18.03 -2.75
N SER A 46 -9.11 -16.77 -2.31
CA SER A 46 -8.29 -15.70 -2.92
C SER A 46 -6.91 -15.51 -2.27
N GLY A 47 -6.61 -16.24 -1.20
CA GLY A 47 -5.38 -16.11 -0.43
C GLY A 47 -5.63 -16.08 1.08
N PHE A 48 -4.62 -15.63 1.84
CA PHE A 48 -4.68 -15.53 3.29
C PHE A 48 -3.84 -14.36 3.82
N LEU A 49 -4.16 -13.94 5.05
CA LEU A 49 -3.40 -12.97 5.84
C LEU A 49 -2.71 -13.69 6.99
N VAL A 50 -1.57 -13.18 7.41
CA VAL A 50 -0.79 -13.75 8.52
C VAL A 50 -0.68 -12.73 9.66
N PRO A 51 -1.24 -13.05 10.84
CA PRO A 51 -1.06 -12.26 12.04
C PRO A 51 0.42 -12.05 12.38
N PRO A 52 0.82 -10.87 12.91
CA PRO A 52 2.21 -10.64 13.33
C PRO A 52 2.71 -11.61 14.42
N VAL A 53 1.79 -12.17 15.22
CA VAL A 53 2.11 -13.06 16.35
C VAL A 53 2.51 -14.47 15.91
N ASP A 54 2.27 -14.84 14.66
CA ASP A 54 2.50 -16.20 14.15
C ASP A 54 3.98 -16.46 13.80
N GLY A 55 4.87 -15.46 13.93
CA GLY A 55 6.31 -15.62 13.73
C GLY A 55 6.76 -15.83 12.28
N HIS A 56 5.83 -15.80 11.32
CA HIS A 56 6.12 -15.93 9.90
C HIS A 56 6.53 -14.59 9.28
N THR A 57 7.35 -14.66 8.25
CA THR A 57 7.92 -13.50 7.55
C THR A 57 6.92 -12.89 6.57
N ILE A 58 6.17 -13.72 5.83
CA ILE A 58 5.09 -13.21 4.97
C ILE A 58 3.96 -12.68 5.85
N LYS A 59 3.37 -11.56 5.44
CA LYS A 59 2.18 -10.99 6.09
C LYS A 59 0.88 -11.33 5.39
N ALA A 60 0.98 -11.75 4.13
CA ALA A 60 -0.15 -12.17 3.31
C ALA A 60 0.35 -12.91 2.08
N SER A 61 -0.50 -13.79 1.56
CA SER A 61 -0.38 -14.33 0.20
C SER A 61 -1.71 -14.13 -0.52
N THR A 62 -1.68 -13.58 -1.73
CA THR A 62 -2.84 -13.46 -2.62
C THR A 62 -2.68 -14.40 -3.79
N PHE A 63 -3.65 -15.29 -4.01
CA PHE A 63 -3.72 -16.18 -5.17
C PHE A 63 -4.30 -15.40 -6.34
N ALA A 64 -3.44 -14.69 -7.07
CA ALA A 64 -3.83 -13.70 -8.06
C ALA A 64 -4.68 -14.31 -9.19
N SER A 65 -4.28 -15.46 -9.72
CA SER A 65 -5.05 -16.15 -10.78
C SER A 65 -6.41 -16.67 -10.31
N ARG A 66 -6.64 -16.84 -9.01
CA ARG A 66 -7.95 -17.19 -8.45
C ARG A 66 -8.81 -15.96 -8.16
N LYS A 67 -8.17 -14.88 -7.69
CA LYS A 67 -8.87 -13.63 -7.36
C LYS A 67 -9.33 -12.86 -8.59
N TRP A 68 -8.56 -12.93 -9.67
CA TRP A 68 -8.83 -12.21 -10.91
C TRP A 68 -8.79 -13.17 -12.10
N GLY A 69 -9.96 -13.57 -12.59
CA GLY A 69 -10.10 -14.60 -13.64
C GLY A 69 -9.26 -14.32 -14.88
N TRP A 70 -9.17 -13.05 -15.29
CA TRP A 70 -8.36 -12.65 -16.44
C TRP A 70 -6.87 -13.03 -16.31
N ILE A 71 -6.31 -13.13 -15.09
CA ILE A 71 -4.92 -13.59 -14.90
C ILE A 71 -4.79 -15.08 -15.18
N ALA A 72 -5.82 -15.88 -14.85
CA ALA A 72 -5.84 -17.31 -15.21
C ALA A 72 -6.09 -17.52 -16.71
N ASP A 73 -6.82 -16.62 -17.36
CA ASP A 73 -7.12 -16.70 -18.79
C ASP A 73 -5.88 -16.39 -19.67
N GLU A 74 -4.95 -15.55 -19.19
CA GLU A 74 -3.69 -15.25 -19.89
C GLU A 74 -2.78 -16.48 -20.02
N ASP A 75 -2.72 -17.33 -18.99
CA ASP A 75 -2.02 -18.62 -19.04
C ASP A 75 -2.72 -19.68 -18.17
N PRO A 76 -3.56 -20.53 -18.80
CA PRO A 76 -4.30 -21.57 -18.10
C PRO A 76 -3.43 -22.64 -17.46
N ASP A 77 -2.17 -22.81 -17.87
CA ASP A 77 -1.26 -23.82 -17.31
C ASP A 77 -0.51 -23.32 -16.08
N LEU A 78 -0.66 -22.03 -15.73
CA LEU A 78 0.00 -21.42 -14.59
C LEU A 78 -0.97 -21.00 -13.47
N VAL A 79 -0.45 -21.03 -12.25
CA VAL A 79 -1.05 -20.41 -11.07
C VAL A 79 -0.11 -19.32 -10.59
N VAL A 80 -0.60 -18.08 -10.51
CA VAL A 80 0.17 -16.92 -10.07
C VAL A 80 -0.31 -16.49 -8.70
N LEU A 81 0.62 -16.33 -7.77
CA LEU A 81 0.35 -15.78 -6.45
C LEU A 81 1.38 -14.71 -6.07
N ARG A 82 1.02 -13.88 -5.09
CA ARG A 82 1.88 -12.83 -4.55
C ARG A 82 1.95 -12.95 -3.04
N ALA A 83 3.14 -13.25 -2.53
CA ALA A 83 3.45 -13.08 -1.12
C ALA A 83 3.90 -11.64 -0.86
N SER A 84 3.62 -11.14 0.33
CA SER A 84 4.11 -9.82 0.77
C SER A 84 4.87 -9.94 2.07
N VAL A 85 5.97 -9.19 2.17
CA VAL A 85 6.84 -9.13 3.35
C VAL A 85 7.11 -7.67 3.73
N GLY A 86 7.54 -7.44 4.96
CA GLY A 86 7.78 -6.11 5.50
C GLY A 86 6.51 -5.47 6.06
N ARG A 87 6.64 -4.94 7.28
CA ARG A 87 5.59 -4.28 8.04
C ARG A 87 6.10 -2.93 8.53
N TYR A 88 5.18 -2.10 9.02
CA TYR A 88 5.59 -0.93 9.75
C TYR A 88 6.36 -1.34 11.02
N GLY A 89 7.53 -0.76 11.26
CA GLY A 89 8.41 -1.11 12.38
C GLY A 89 9.20 -2.41 12.23
N ASP A 90 8.96 -3.21 11.18
CA ASP A 90 9.64 -4.48 10.93
C ASP A 90 10.02 -4.59 9.45
N THR A 91 11.27 -4.23 9.16
CA THR A 91 11.81 -4.12 7.80
C THR A 91 13.11 -4.88 7.59
N GLU A 92 13.61 -5.60 8.59
CA GLU A 92 14.89 -6.31 8.51
C GLU A 92 14.92 -7.28 7.32
N VAL A 93 13.82 -8.01 7.11
CA VAL A 93 13.68 -8.93 5.96
C VAL A 93 13.90 -8.23 4.61
N LEU A 94 13.56 -6.95 4.48
CA LEU A 94 13.66 -6.21 3.21
C LEU A 94 15.11 -5.96 2.76
N GLY A 95 16.07 -6.13 3.68
CA GLY A 95 17.51 -6.08 3.38
C GLY A 95 18.02 -7.31 2.62
N ARG A 96 17.24 -8.39 2.55
CA ARG A 96 17.60 -9.59 1.77
C ARG A 96 17.61 -9.32 0.27
N ASP A 97 18.44 -10.06 -0.45
CA ASP A 97 18.42 -10.10 -1.90
C ASP A 97 17.16 -10.82 -2.42
N ASP A 98 16.95 -10.81 -3.73
CA ASP A 98 15.73 -11.35 -4.34
C ASP A 98 15.59 -12.85 -4.07
N ALA A 99 16.69 -13.59 -4.16
CA ALA A 99 16.71 -15.02 -3.88
C ALA A 99 16.34 -15.33 -2.43
N GLY A 100 16.87 -14.58 -1.46
CA GLY A 100 16.56 -14.72 -0.05
C GLY A 100 15.10 -14.37 0.28
N LEU A 101 14.53 -13.35 -0.39
CA LEU A 101 13.11 -13.00 -0.26
C LEU A 101 12.18 -14.06 -0.86
N VAL A 102 12.56 -14.64 -2.01
CA VAL A 102 11.83 -15.77 -2.59
C VAL A 102 11.90 -16.98 -1.67
N ALA A 103 13.08 -17.33 -1.16
CA ALA A 103 13.27 -18.50 -0.31
C ALA A 103 12.42 -18.43 0.97
N VAL A 104 12.44 -17.31 1.69
CA VAL A 104 11.63 -17.16 2.91
C VAL A 104 10.13 -17.13 2.61
N SER A 105 9.73 -16.50 1.50
CA SER A 105 8.31 -16.48 1.11
C SER A 105 7.79 -17.87 0.75
N ARG A 106 8.62 -18.68 0.09
CA ARG A 106 8.28 -20.07 -0.25
C ARG A 106 8.22 -20.96 0.98
N HIS A 107 9.14 -20.77 1.93
CA HIS A 107 9.12 -21.50 3.19
C HIS A 107 7.81 -21.26 3.94
N ASP A 108 7.44 -20.01 4.19
CA ASP A 108 6.19 -19.69 4.90
C ASP A 108 4.94 -20.13 4.13
N LEU A 109 4.96 -20.03 2.79
CA LEU A 109 3.87 -20.53 1.96
C LEU A 109 3.71 -22.04 2.06
N ALA A 110 4.81 -22.79 2.11
CA ALA A 110 4.82 -24.23 2.28
C ALA A 110 4.28 -24.62 3.66
N GLU A 111 4.70 -23.93 4.73
CA GLU A 111 4.17 -24.15 6.09
C GLU A 111 2.65 -23.91 6.15
N ALA A 112 2.16 -22.85 5.49
CA ALA A 112 0.74 -22.48 5.53
C ALA A 112 -0.17 -23.34 4.62
N THR A 113 0.36 -23.87 3.51
CA THR A 113 -0.47 -24.48 2.45
C THR A 113 -0.04 -25.88 2.02
N GLY A 114 1.17 -26.33 2.39
CA GLY A 114 1.78 -27.55 1.87
C GLY A 114 2.36 -27.43 0.46
N LEU A 115 2.34 -26.24 -0.18
CA LEU A 115 2.92 -26.05 -1.50
C LEU A 115 4.46 -26.07 -1.47
N THR A 116 5.05 -27.22 -1.82
CA THR A 116 6.52 -27.42 -1.85
C THR A 116 7.13 -27.34 -3.25
N ALA A 117 6.31 -27.19 -4.29
CA ALA A 117 6.77 -27.08 -5.67
C ALA A 117 7.77 -25.92 -5.85
N GLU A 118 8.64 -26.03 -6.85
CA GLU A 118 9.48 -24.92 -7.30
C GLU A 118 8.68 -24.02 -8.26
N PRO A 119 8.70 -22.69 -8.08
CA PRO A 119 8.06 -21.79 -9.03
C PRO A 119 8.83 -21.81 -10.35
N VAL A 120 8.10 -21.76 -11.47
CA VAL A 120 8.67 -21.65 -12.82
C VAL A 120 9.19 -20.25 -13.13
N ALA A 121 8.67 -19.24 -12.42
CA ALA A 121 9.13 -17.86 -12.50
C ALA A 121 8.91 -17.12 -11.19
N THR A 122 9.81 -16.17 -10.90
CA THR A 122 9.72 -15.32 -9.72
C THR A 122 10.01 -13.86 -10.06
N ARG A 123 9.38 -12.94 -9.33
CA ARG A 123 9.63 -11.50 -9.45
C ARG A 123 9.49 -10.82 -8.09
N VAL A 124 10.55 -10.18 -7.63
CA VAL A 124 10.55 -9.36 -6.43
C VAL A 124 10.37 -7.89 -6.81
N THR A 125 9.42 -7.20 -6.16
CA THR A 125 9.20 -5.76 -6.31
C THR A 125 9.25 -5.11 -4.93
N ARG A 126 10.16 -4.15 -4.73
CA ARG A 126 10.33 -3.44 -3.46
C ARG A 126 9.68 -2.06 -3.51
N TRP A 127 8.95 -1.72 -2.47
CA TRP A 127 8.35 -0.42 -2.23
C TRP A 127 8.98 0.17 -0.96
N ARG A 128 9.99 1.02 -1.15
CA ARG A 128 10.62 1.76 -0.05
C ARG A 128 9.75 2.97 0.26
N ASP A 129 9.39 3.12 1.53
CA ASP A 129 8.52 4.18 2.03
C ASP A 129 7.24 4.32 1.19
N GLY A 130 6.65 3.17 0.85
CA GLY A 130 5.56 3.09 -0.11
C GLY A 130 4.18 3.34 0.48
N LEU A 131 4.02 3.17 1.80
CA LEU A 131 2.70 3.25 2.44
C LEU A 131 2.73 4.20 3.66
N PRO A 132 2.11 5.38 3.58
CA PRO A 132 2.04 6.29 4.73
C PRO A 132 1.29 5.63 5.89
N GLN A 133 1.75 5.91 7.11
CA GLN A 133 1.13 5.44 8.33
C GLN A 133 0.31 6.56 8.96
N TYR A 134 -0.90 6.23 9.38
CA TYR A 134 -1.83 7.17 10.00
C TYR A 134 -1.97 6.84 11.50
N PRO A 135 -1.02 7.25 12.35
CA PRO A 135 -1.15 7.06 13.79
C PRO A 135 -2.26 7.95 14.37
N VAL A 136 -2.57 7.75 15.66
CA VAL A 136 -3.46 8.65 16.40
C VAL A 136 -2.99 10.10 16.23
N GLY A 137 -3.92 10.98 15.85
CA GLY A 137 -3.64 12.39 15.58
C GLY A 137 -3.34 12.73 14.11
N HIS A 138 -3.36 11.76 13.19
CA HIS A 138 -3.13 11.99 11.75
C HIS A 138 -4.04 13.07 11.14
N HIS A 139 -5.35 13.03 11.41
CA HIS A 139 -6.26 14.06 10.87
C HIS A 139 -5.93 15.47 11.36
N ALA A 140 -5.56 15.62 12.64
CA ALA A 140 -5.14 16.91 13.19
C ALA A 140 -3.84 17.40 12.52
N ARG A 141 -2.91 16.49 12.20
CA ARG A 141 -1.72 16.82 11.41
C ARG A 141 -2.09 17.30 10.01
N VAL A 142 -2.96 16.58 9.31
CA VAL A 142 -3.41 16.97 7.96
C VAL A 142 -4.07 18.34 7.98
N ALA A 143 -4.91 18.64 8.98
CA ALA A 143 -5.52 19.95 9.14
C ALA A 143 -4.46 21.07 9.31
N ARG A 144 -3.43 20.86 10.17
CA ARG A 144 -2.33 21.83 10.32
C ARG A 144 -1.52 22.01 9.03
N VAL A 145 -1.27 20.94 8.29
CA VAL A 145 -0.62 21.04 6.96
C VAL A 145 -1.43 21.94 6.04
N ARG A 146 -2.75 21.71 5.94
CA ARG A 146 -3.63 22.54 5.10
C ARG A 146 -3.68 23.99 5.57
N GLU A 147 -3.75 24.24 6.87
CA GLU A 147 -3.72 25.60 7.44
C GLU A 147 -2.44 26.35 7.06
N HIS A 148 -1.30 25.68 7.12
CA HIS A 148 -0.01 26.27 6.74
C HIS A 148 0.10 26.49 5.22
N VAL A 149 -0.37 25.54 4.42
CA VAL A 149 -0.37 25.65 2.95
C VAL A 149 -1.32 26.73 2.46
N ALA A 150 -2.48 26.92 3.09
CA ALA A 150 -3.47 27.93 2.70
C ALA A 150 -2.96 29.39 2.76
N LYS A 151 -1.83 29.62 3.45
CA LYS A 151 -1.13 30.91 3.46
C LYS A 151 -0.39 31.23 2.16
N LEU A 152 -0.28 30.25 1.25
CA LEU A 152 0.35 30.35 -0.07
C LEU A 152 -0.74 30.29 -1.16
N PRO A 153 -1.15 31.44 -1.74
CA PRO A 153 -2.16 31.45 -2.78
C PRO A 153 -1.74 30.61 -4.00
N GLY A 154 -2.68 29.85 -4.55
CA GLY A 154 -2.42 29.01 -5.73
C GLY A 154 -1.75 27.67 -5.43
N LEU A 155 -1.62 27.27 -4.17
CA LEU A 155 -1.08 25.98 -3.76
C LEU A 155 -2.12 25.15 -2.99
N ALA A 156 -2.26 23.89 -3.36
CA ALA A 156 -3.06 22.90 -2.67
C ALA A 156 -2.30 21.57 -2.54
N VAL A 157 -2.70 20.73 -1.59
CA VAL A 157 -2.05 19.43 -1.32
C VAL A 157 -3.06 18.29 -1.39
N CYS A 158 -2.65 17.17 -1.99
CA CYS A 158 -3.49 15.99 -2.15
C CYS A 158 -2.69 14.69 -2.23
N GLY A 159 -3.38 13.56 -2.10
CA GLY A 159 -2.84 12.21 -2.32
C GLY A 159 -2.78 11.33 -1.07
N ALA A 160 -2.06 10.22 -1.16
CA ALA A 160 -2.11 9.15 -0.17
C ALA A 160 -1.60 9.53 1.23
N ALA A 161 -0.94 10.68 1.42
CA ALA A 161 -0.44 11.11 2.73
C ALA A 161 -1.48 11.87 3.56
N TYR A 162 -2.67 12.14 3.01
CA TYR A 162 -3.66 13.05 3.60
C TYR A 162 -4.89 12.27 4.08
N ASP A 163 -5.91 12.14 3.24
CA ASP A 163 -7.25 11.70 3.66
C ASP A 163 -7.50 10.20 3.48
N GLY A 164 -6.57 9.47 2.86
CA GLY A 164 -6.72 8.04 2.64
C GLY A 164 -5.63 7.45 1.75
N VAL A 165 -5.16 6.25 2.10
CA VAL A 165 -4.07 5.57 1.37
C VAL A 165 -4.53 4.94 0.05
N GLY A 166 -5.82 4.67 -0.08
CA GLY A 166 -6.38 3.99 -1.25
C GLY A 166 -6.41 4.87 -2.50
N ILE A 167 -6.46 4.22 -3.67
CA ILE A 167 -6.59 4.90 -4.97
C ILE A 167 -7.83 5.81 -5.01
N PRO A 168 -9.04 5.37 -4.60
CA PRO A 168 -10.22 6.24 -4.62
C PRO A 168 -10.06 7.49 -3.74
N ALA A 169 -9.47 7.33 -2.55
CA ALA A 169 -9.23 8.47 -1.65
C ALA A 169 -8.20 9.44 -2.23
N SER A 170 -7.15 8.94 -2.89
CA SER A 170 -6.17 9.79 -3.58
C SER A 170 -6.80 10.58 -4.73
N ILE A 171 -7.72 9.95 -5.48
CA ILE A 171 -8.49 10.61 -6.55
C ILE A 171 -9.42 11.68 -5.98
N ALA A 172 -10.19 11.36 -4.94
CA ALA A 172 -11.08 12.32 -4.28
C ALA A 172 -10.30 13.53 -3.73
N SER A 173 -9.15 13.28 -3.09
CA SER A 173 -8.23 14.31 -2.59
C SER A 173 -7.72 15.22 -3.72
N ALA A 174 -7.43 14.66 -4.90
CA ALA A 174 -7.02 15.44 -6.07
C ALA A 174 -8.15 16.34 -6.61
N TYR A 175 -9.38 15.83 -6.71
CA TYR A 175 -10.53 16.65 -7.11
C TYR A 175 -10.75 17.81 -6.15
N ALA A 176 -10.78 17.53 -4.84
CA ALA A 176 -10.93 18.55 -3.81
C ALA A 176 -9.83 19.63 -3.87
N ALA A 177 -8.58 19.24 -4.16
CA ALA A 177 -7.49 20.20 -4.33
C ALA A 177 -7.66 21.09 -5.57
N VAL A 178 -8.16 20.55 -6.68
CA VAL A 178 -8.46 21.34 -7.89
C VAL A 178 -9.61 22.32 -7.65
N ASP A 179 -10.66 21.89 -6.95
CA ASP A 179 -11.79 22.75 -6.60
C ASP A 179 -11.36 23.87 -5.64
N GLN A 180 -10.51 23.57 -4.66
CA GLN A 180 -9.92 24.57 -3.76
C GLN A 180 -9.15 25.64 -4.56
N LEU A 181 -8.36 25.24 -5.56
CA LEU A 181 -7.62 26.18 -6.41
C LEU A 181 -8.56 27.06 -7.27
N ARG A 182 -9.79 26.60 -7.51
CA ARG A 182 -10.85 27.37 -8.19
C ARG A 182 -11.70 28.21 -7.23
N GLY A 183 -11.45 28.13 -5.93
CA GLY A 183 -12.16 28.88 -4.90
C GLY A 183 -13.35 28.14 -4.27
N ASP A 184 -13.54 26.86 -4.56
CA ASP A 184 -14.55 26.01 -3.92
C ASP A 184 -13.91 25.13 -2.84
N LEU A 185 -14.28 25.35 -1.59
CA LEU A 185 -13.74 24.61 -0.44
C LEU A 185 -14.55 23.37 -0.06
N GLY A 186 -15.71 23.14 -0.69
CA GLY A 186 -16.66 22.12 -0.28
C GLY A 186 -16.06 20.70 -0.25
N GLY A 187 -15.28 20.33 -1.27
CA GLY A 187 -14.64 19.02 -1.31
C GLY A 187 -13.58 18.81 -0.21
N VAL A 188 -12.82 19.86 0.14
CA VAL A 188 -11.81 19.78 1.22
C VAL A 188 -12.48 19.75 2.59
N GLU A 189 -13.57 20.50 2.77
CA GLU A 189 -14.39 20.48 3.98
C GLU A 189 -15.03 19.11 4.19
N GLU A 190 -15.58 18.50 3.13
CA GLU A 190 -16.18 17.16 3.18
C GLU A 190 -15.15 16.10 3.56
N LEU A 191 -13.96 16.09 2.93
CA LEU A 191 -12.89 15.16 3.27
C LEU A 191 -12.40 15.33 4.72
N THR A 192 -12.35 16.56 5.20
CA THR A 192 -11.93 16.87 6.58
C THR A 192 -12.98 16.43 7.60
N ALA A 193 -14.28 16.57 7.27
CA ALA A 193 -15.39 16.16 8.11
C ALA A 193 -15.61 14.63 8.11
N HIS A 194 -15.33 13.95 6.99
CA HIS A 194 -15.63 12.53 6.77
C HIS A 194 -14.42 11.74 6.25
N PRO A 195 -13.31 11.68 7.00
CA PRO A 195 -12.04 11.17 6.48
C PRO A 195 -11.95 9.65 6.28
N VAL A 196 -13.05 8.91 6.44
CA VAL A 196 -13.11 7.44 6.33
C VAL A 196 -14.12 6.97 5.28
N GLN A 197 -14.98 7.86 4.75
CA GLN A 197 -15.95 7.50 3.74
C GLN A 197 -15.33 7.62 2.34
N SER A 198 -14.96 6.47 1.76
CA SER A 198 -14.84 6.37 0.31
C SER A 198 -16.23 6.62 -0.29
N LEU A 199 -16.40 7.69 -1.07
CA LEU A 199 -17.61 7.91 -1.86
C LEU A 199 -17.91 6.74 -2.82
N HIS A 200 -16.96 5.82 -3.04
CA HIS A 200 -17.01 4.76 -4.06
C HIS A 200 -16.82 3.34 -3.51
N GLY A 201 -17.06 3.13 -2.22
CA GLY A 201 -16.92 1.80 -1.59
C GLY A 201 -15.46 1.35 -1.45
N GLY A 202 -15.24 0.37 -0.58
CA GLY A 202 -13.94 -0.28 -0.41
C GLY A 202 -13.76 -1.42 -1.42
N ALA A 203 -12.56 -1.60 -1.95
CA ALA A 203 -12.24 -2.78 -2.76
C ALA A 203 -12.26 -4.02 -1.84
N GLY A 204 -13.39 -4.73 -1.80
CA GLY A 204 -13.55 -5.91 -0.94
C GLY A 204 -14.97 -6.41 -0.71
N GLU A 205 -16.01 -5.75 -1.26
CA GLU A 205 -17.34 -6.35 -1.40
C GLU A 205 -17.52 -7.06 -2.74
#